data_AF-A0A840IRL1-F1
#
_entry.id   AF-A0A840IRL1-F1
#
_cell.length_a   1.000
_cell.length_b   1.000
_cell.length_c   1.000
_cell.angle_alpha   90.00
_cell.angle_beta   90.00
_cell.angle_gamma   90.00
#
_symmetry.space_group_name_H-M   'P 1'
#
loop_
_entity.id
_entity.type
_entity.pdbx_description
1 polymer ?
#
loop_
_entity_poly.entity_id
_entity_poly.type
_entity_poly.pdbx_seq_one_letter_code
_entity_poly.pdbx_strand_id
1 'polypeptide(L)'
;MPGSAQPDPATVAAAGKVTEALETVERARGHLYAFHQLTGYADLTLDDAVELLRKAGHDEWADRVATELIGINVVQDRWTYQVVEEYDDGYYRTFTTVENEVRAALTGGRRHLVEENEKRRRRTPGRPGHEQGAPTTAPSGEADSRYMPEAQ
;
A
#
# COMPACT_ATOMS: atom_id res chain seq x y z
N MET A 1 20.31 14.83 -27.13
CA MET A 1 18.96 15.31 -26.77
C MET A 1 19.10 16.64 -26.05
N PRO A 2 18.39 17.70 -26.47
CA PRO A 2 18.40 18.96 -25.72
C PRO A 2 17.87 18.66 -24.32
N GLY A 3 18.60 19.06 -23.28
CA GLY A 3 18.24 18.81 -21.89
C GLY A 3 16.82 19.30 -21.63
N SER A 4 15.94 18.42 -21.14
CA SER A 4 14.59 18.81 -20.78
C SER A 4 14.67 19.98 -19.81
N ALA A 5 14.05 21.10 -20.18
CA ALA A 5 13.93 22.24 -19.28
C ALA A 5 13.36 21.74 -17.95
N GLN A 6 13.96 22.18 -16.85
CA GLN A 6 13.46 21.83 -15.52
C GLN A 6 11.98 22.21 -15.45
N PRO A 7 11.07 21.29 -15.07
CA PRO A 7 9.64 21.58 -15.03
C PRO A 7 9.40 22.80 -14.14
N ASP A 8 8.41 23.62 -14.51
CA ASP A 8 8.08 24.80 -13.72
C ASP A 8 7.56 24.39 -12.32
N PRO A 9 7.64 25.28 -11.32
CA PRO A 9 7.26 24.94 -9.95
C PRO A 9 5.81 24.45 -9.79
N ALA A 10 4.87 24.95 -10.59
CA ALA A 10 3.48 24.52 -10.51
C ALA A 10 3.32 23.08 -11.03
N THR A 11 4.01 22.74 -12.13
CA THR A 11 4.07 21.37 -12.65
C THR A 11 4.68 20.40 -11.64
N VAL A 12 5.80 20.78 -11.00
CA VAL A 12 6.44 19.95 -9.96
C VAL A 12 5.50 19.74 -8.76
N ALA A 13 4.81 20.79 -8.32
CA ALA A 13 3.87 20.71 -7.20
C ALA A 13 2.65 19.83 -7.53
N ALA A 14 2.10 19.95 -8.74
CA ALA A 14 0.95 19.16 -9.17
C ALA A 14 1.29 17.67 -9.26
N ALA A 15 2.40 17.31 -9.91
CA ALA A 15 2.87 15.93 -9.97
C ALA A 15 3.16 15.38 -8.56
N GLY A 16 3.80 16.19 -7.71
CA GLY A 16 4.04 15.83 -6.30
C GLY A 16 2.75 15.55 -5.53
N LYS A 17 1.66 16.28 -5.78
CA LYS A 17 0.36 16.03 -5.15
C LYS A 17 -0.29 14.71 -5.60
N VAL A 18 -0.08 14.30 -6.84
CA VAL A 18 -0.54 12.97 -7.31
C VAL A 18 0.24 11.86 -6.59
N THR A 19 1.57 12.00 -6.47
CA THR A 19 2.40 11.05 -5.72
C THR A 19 2.03 11.00 -4.23
N GLU A 20 1.84 12.15 -3.58
CA GLU A 20 1.41 12.24 -2.16
C GLU A 20 0.05 11.54 -1.94
N ALA A 21 -0.86 11.65 -2.90
CA ALA A 21 -2.12 10.93 -2.84
C ALA A 21 -1.91 9.42 -3.00
N LEU A 22 -1.01 8.96 -3.90
CA LEU A 22 -0.67 7.54 -4.02
C LEU A 22 -0.06 6.99 -2.73
N GLU A 23 0.86 7.71 -2.08
CA GLU A 23 1.45 7.30 -0.79
C GLU A 23 0.38 7.14 0.29
N THR A 24 -0.67 7.99 0.26
CA THR A 24 -1.81 7.85 1.17
C THR A 24 -2.63 6.59 0.86
N VAL A 25 -2.84 6.30 -0.43
CA VAL A 25 -3.50 5.06 -0.89
C VAL A 25 -2.68 3.82 -0.50
N GLU A 26 -1.36 3.85 -0.60
CA GLU A 26 -0.48 2.75 -0.15
C GLU A 26 -0.64 2.45 1.35
N ARG A 27 -0.81 3.49 2.17
CA ARG A 27 -1.09 3.33 3.60
C ARG A 27 -2.47 2.72 3.84
N ALA A 28 -3.49 3.16 3.11
CA ALA A 28 -4.83 2.58 3.17
C ALA A 28 -4.81 1.10 2.75
N ARG A 29 -4.06 0.75 1.70
CA ARG A 29 -3.81 -0.62 1.27
C ARG A 29 -3.17 -1.45 2.38
N GLY A 30 -2.15 -0.92 3.07
CA GLY A 30 -1.55 -1.58 4.23
C GLY A 30 -2.57 -1.90 5.34
N HIS A 31 -3.49 -0.98 5.62
CA HIS A 31 -4.59 -1.22 6.57
C HIS A 31 -5.58 -2.28 6.09
N LEU A 32 -5.81 -2.41 4.78
CA LEU A 32 -6.67 -3.43 4.22
C LEU A 32 -6.07 -4.85 4.37
N TYR A 33 -4.76 -4.98 4.20
CA TYR A 33 -4.04 -6.23 4.49
C TYR A 33 -4.08 -6.58 5.97
N ALA A 34 -3.87 -5.61 6.85
CA ALA A 34 -3.98 -5.81 8.29
C ALA A 34 -5.41 -6.24 8.68
N PHE A 35 -6.43 -5.60 8.09
CA PHE A 35 -7.83 -6.00 8.27
C PHE A 35 -8.07 -7.45 7.85
N HIS A 36 -7.61 -7.85 6.66
CA HIS A 36 -7.74 -9.23 6.18
C HIS A 36 -7.11 -10.25 7.15
N GLN A 37 -5.88 -10.01 7.60
CA GLN A 37 -5.16 -10.89 8.51
C GLN A 37 -5.84 -10.99 9.89
N LEU A 38 -6.21 -9.85 10.46
CA LEU A 38 -6.84 -9.80 11.79
C LEU A 38 -8.22 -10.44 11.78
N THR A 39 -9.02 -10.20 10.75
CA THR A 39 -10.34 -10.82 10.61
C THR A 39 -10.23 -12.32 10.35
N GLY A 40 -9.30 -12.77 9.49
CA GLY A 40 -9.07 -14.20 9.26
C GLY A 40 -8.63 -14.92 10.54
N TYR A 41 -7.73 -14.32 11.32
CA TYR A 41 -7.34 -14.87 12.62
C TYR A 41 -8.51 -14.96 13.60
N ALA A 42 -9.35 -13.92 13.67
CA ALA A 42 -10.53 -13.92 14.54
C ALA A 42 -11.55 -15.00 14.13
N ASP A 43 -11.77 -15.19 12.82
CA ASP A 43 -12.64 -16.24 12.28
C ASP A 43 -12.13 -17.64 12.63
N LEU A 44 -10.83 -17.92 12.42
CA LEU A 44 -10.22 -19.20 12.81
C LEU A 44 -10.30 -19.46 14.32
N THR A 45 -10.25 -18.40 15.14
CA THR A 45 -10.38 -18.53 16.60
C THR A 45 -11.78 -19.02 17.02
N LEU A 46 -12.81 -18.83 16.17
CA LEU A 46 -14.15 -19.30 16.47
C LEU A 46 -14.26 -20.83 16.47
N ASP A 47 -13.43 -21.54 15.69
CA ASP A 47 -13.41 -23.01 15.70
C ASP A 47 -13.04 -23.53 17.10
N ASP A 48 -11.99 -22.98 17.70
CA ASP A 48 -11.57 -23.30 19.06
C ASP A 48 -12.66 -22.92 20.08
N ALA A 49 -13.29 -21.75 19.91
CA ALA A 49 -14.36 -21.31 20.79
C ALA A 49 -15.58 -22.25 20.74
N VAL A 50 -15.96 -22.72 19.55
CA VAL A 50 -17.04 -23.72 19.37
C VAL A 50 -16.68 -25.02 20.07
N GLU A 51 -15.46 -25.53 19.91
CA GLU A 51 -15.02 -26.75 20.59
C GLU A 51 -15.08 -26.60 22.12
N LEU A 52 -14.59 -25.48 22.65
CA LEU A 52 -14.60 -25.19 24.08
C LEU A 52 -16.03 -25.05 24.64
N LEU A 53 -16.93 -24.39 23.91
CA LEU A 53 -18.34 -24.27 24.30
C LEU A 53 -19.01 -25.64 24.39
N ARG A 54 -18.77 -26.54 23.43
CA ARG A 54 -19.29 -27.92 23.48
C ARG A 54 -18.72 -28.70 24.66
N LYS A 55 -17.40 -28.62 24.89
CA LYS A 55 -16.74 -29.27 26.04
C LYS A 55 -17.30 -28.78 27.38
N ALA A 56 -17.71 -27.52 27.45
CA ALA A 56 -18.34 -26.93 28.64
C ALA A 56 -19.85 -27.25 28.79
N GLY A 57 -20.47 -27.93 27.82
CA GLY A 57 -21.91 -28.25 27.84
C GLY A 57 -22.81 -27.11 27.38
N HIS A 58 -22.28 -26.14 26.64
CA HIS A 58 -23.01 -24.99 26.09
C HIS A 58 -23.33 -25.18 24.60
N ASP A 59 -23.99 -26.28 24.26
CA ASP A 59 -24.24 -26.66 22.85
C ASP A 59 -25.04 -25.63 22.06
N GLU A 60 -26.07 -25.00 22.67
CA GLU A 60 -26.87 -23.96 22.01
C GLU A 60 -26.02 -22.76 21.57
N TRP A 61 -25.04 -22.35 22.40
CA TRP A 61 -24.12 -21.27 22.07
C TRP A 61 -23.09 -21.69 21.03
N ALA A 62 -22.59 -22.93 21.12
CA ALA A 62 -21.68 -23.48 20.11
C ALA A 62 -22.35 -23.52 18.72
N ASP A 63 -23.60 -23.98 18.66
CA ASP A 63 -24.38 -24.04 17.42
C ASP A 63 -24.65 -22.64 16.87
N ARG A 64 -25.01 -21.68 17.73
CA ARG A 64 -25.23 -20.30 17.32
C ARG A 64 -23.97 -19.66 16.74
N VAL A 65 -22.82 -19.80 17.40
CA VAL A 65 -21.54 -19.27 16.88
C VAL A 65 -21.20 -19.92 15.55
N ALA A 66 -21.29 -21.25 15.45
CA ALA A 66 -20.97 -21.98 14.24
C ALA A 66 -21.88 -21.64 13.05
N THR A 67 -23.14 -21.28 13.31
CA THR A 67 -24.13 -21.01 12.25
C THR A 67 -24.24 -19.53 11.88
N GLU A 68 -24.08 -18.62 12.83
CA GLU A 68 -24.26 -17.18 12.61
C GLU A 68 -22.94 -16.46 12.30
N LEU A 69 -21.80 -16.91 12.85
CA LEU A 69 -20.52 -16.20 12.71
C LEU A 69 -19.58 -16.87 11.71
N ILE A 70 -19.42 -18.18 11.76
CA ILE A 70 -18.49 -18.88 10.87
C ILE A 70 -19.05 -18.88 9.44
N GLY A 71 -18.30 -18.32 8.51
CA GLY A 71 -18.68 -18.24 7.09
C GLY A 71 -19.58 -17.06 6.71
N ILE A 72 -19.92 -16.16 7.65
CA ILE A 72 -20.59 -14.90 7.29
C ILE A 72 -19.63 -14.02 6.48
N ASN A 73 -20.11 -13.34 5.44
CA ASN A 73 -19.28 -12.41 4.69
C ASN A 73 -19.10 -11.07 5.44
N VAL A 74 -17.91 -10.45 5.33
CA VAL A 74 -17.64 -9.14 5.96
C VAL A 74 -18.40 -7.99 5.30
N VAL A 75 -18.67 -8.10 4.01
CA VAL A 75 -19.52 -7.20 3.22
C VAL A 75 -20.30 -8.04 2.20
N GLN A 76 -21.29 -7.46 1.53
CA GLN A 76 -22.15 -8.23 0.62
C GLN A 76 -21.33 -9.00 -0.43
N ASP A 77 -21.55 -10.33 -0.46
CA ASP A 77 -20.95 -11.29 -1.40
C ASP A 77 -19.42 -11.40 -1.36
N ARG A 78 -18.76 -10.90 -0.29
CA ARG A 78 -17.30 -10.87 -0.22
C ARG A 78 -16.75 -11.22 1.15
N TRP A 79 -15.78 -12.12 1.13
CA TRP A 79 -14.82 -12.28 2.22
C TRP A 79 -13.65 -11.31 2.10
N THR A 80 -12.85 -11.20 3.16
CA THR A 80 -11.80 -10.17 3.27
C THR A 80 -10.74 -10.25 2.17
N TYR A 81 -10.37 -11.44 1.68
CA TYR A 81 -9.41 -11.58 0.59
C TYR A 81 -9.95 -11.00 -0.73
N GLN A 82 -11.24 -11.19 -1.01
CA GLN A 82 -11.88 -10.63 -2.21
C GLN A 82 -11.90 -9.10 -2.15
N VAL A 83 -12.10 -8.52 -0.97
CA VAL A 83 -12.02 -7.07 -0.78
C VAL A 83 -10.60 -6.56 -1.07
N VAL A 84 -9.56 -7.29 -0.63
CA VAL A 84 -8.15 -6.97 -0.94
C VAL A 84 -7.89 -7.05 -2.44
N GLU A 85 -8.27 -8.15 -3.08
CA GLU A 85 -8.07 -8.39 -4.52
C GLU A 85 -8.76 -7.31 -5.36
N GLU A 86 -10.03 -7.00 -5.09
CA GLU A 86 -10.77 -5.99 -5.82
C GLU A 86 -10.21 -4.57 -5.62
N TYR A 87 -9.71 -4.25 -4.42
CA TYR A 87 -9.02 -2.98 -4.16
C TYR A 87 -7.72 -2.87 -4.97
N ASP A 88 -6.93 -3.94 -4.98
CA ASP A 88 -5.65 -4.01 -5.67
C ASP A 88 -5.81 -3.93 -7.19
N ASP A 89 -6.68 -4.76 -7.75
CA ASP A 89 -6.94 -4.84 -9.18
C ASP A 89 -7.73 -3.63 -9.71
N GLY A 90 -8.60 -3.05 -8.90
CA GLY A 90 -9.38 -1.88 -9.29
C GLY A 90 -8.64 -0.58 -9.00
N TYR A 91 -8.89 -0.08 -7.80
CA TYR A 91 -8.55 1.28 -7.40
C TYR A 91 -7.03 1.52 -7.37
N TYR A 92 -6.29 0.62 -6.72
CA TYR A 92 -4.84 0.76 -6.55
C TYR A 92 -4.07 0.66 -7.87
N ARG A 93 -4.36 -0.34 -8.71
CA ARG A 93 -3.76 -0.48 -10.05
C ARG A 93 -4.02 0.75 -10.93
N THR A 94 -5.22 1.31 -10.87
CA THR A 94 -5.55 2.54 -11.60
C THR A 94 -4.71 3.71 -11.11
N PHE A 95 -4.63 3.90 -9.79
CA PHE A 95 -3.88 5.00 -9.18
C PHE A 95 -2.39 4.94 -9.52
N THR A 96 -1.78 3.77 -9.34
CA THR A 96 -0.36 3.54 -9.66
C THR A 96 -0.05 3.76 -11.13
N THR A 97 -0.93 3.31 -12.04
CA THR A 97 -0.78 3.54 -13.48
C THR A 97 -0.77 5.03 -13.81
N VAL A 98 -1.78 5.77 -13.33
CA VAL A 98 -1.91 7.21 -13.61
C VAL A 98 -0.78 8.02 -12.97
N GLU A 99 -0.38 7.71 -11.73
CA GLU A 99 0.78 8.37 -11.10
C GLU A 99 2.05 8.18 -11.93
N ASN A 100 2.30 6.94 -12.36
CA ASN A 100 3.49 6.61 -13.16
C ASN A 100 3.51 7.40 -14.47
N GLU A 101 2.36 7.51 -15.15
CA GLU A 101 2.21 8.30 -16.38
C GLU A 101 2.44 9.80 -16.14
N VAL A 102 1.81 10.37 -15.10
CA VAL A 102 1.99 11.77 -14.71
C VAL A 102 3.45 12.06 -14.40
N ARG A 103 4.10 11.21 -13.61
CA ARG A 103 5.50 11.36 -13.23
C ARG A 103 6.43 11.21 -14.43
N ALA A 104 6.21 10.22 -15.29
CA ALA A 104 7.00 10.04 -16.51
C ALA A 104 6.90 11.27 -17.43
N ALA A 105 5.69 11.77 -17.67
CA ALA A 105 5.44 12.89 -18.56
C ALA A 105 5.91 14.24 -18.01
N LEU A 106 5.67 14.53 -16.72
CA LEU A 106 5.84 15.86 -16.16
C LEU A 106 7.14 16.07 -15.40
N THR A 107 7.75 15.00 -14.88
CA THR A 107 8.99 15.09 -14.09
C THR A 107 10.16 14.30 -14.68
N GLY A 108 9.97 13.70 -15.86
CA GLY A 108 10.96 12.82 -16.47
C GLY A 108 11.19 11.56 -15.63
N GLY A 109 10.16 11.09 -14.91
CA GLY A 109 10.24 9.92 -14.05
C GLY A 109 10.89 10.17 -12.68
N ARG A 110 11.34 11.39 -12.39
CA ARG A 110 12.01 11.70 -11.12
C ARG A 110 11.00 11.71 -9.96
N ARG A 111 11.33 10.95 -8.92
CA ARG A 111 10.60 10.90 -7.64
C ARG A 111 11.11 12.01 -6.72
N HIS A 112 10.25 12.47 -5.79
CA HIS A 112 10.59 13.43 -4.73
C HIS A 112 11.26 14.74 -5.21
N LEU A 113 10.84 15.26 -6.37
CA LEU A 113 11.41 16.50 -6.91
C LEU A 113 11.18 17.72 -5.99
N VAL A 114 10.04 17.75 -5.30
CA VAL A 114 9.70 18.83 -4.36
C VAL A 114 10.71 18.82 -3.22
N GLU A 115 10.89 17.67 -2.57
CA GLU A 115 11.78 17.48 -1.42
C GLU A 115 13.25 17.64 -1.84
N GLU A 116 13.63 17.20 -3.04
CA GLU A 116 14.97 17.43 -3.58
C GLU A 116 15.26 18.94 -3.73
N ASN A 117 14.30 19.69 -4.28
CA ASN A 117 14.40 21.15 -4.42
C ASN A 117 14.47 21.85 -3.06
N GLU A 118 13.65 21.43 -2.09
CA GLU A 118 13.69 21.95 -0.72
C GLU A 118 15.02 21.63 -0.04
N LYS A 119 15.47 20.38 -0.13
CA LYS A 119 16.74 19.94 0.45
C LYS A 119 17.88 20.75 -0.14
N ARG A 120 17.91 20.97 -1.45
CA ARG A 120 18.93 21.80 -2.13
C ARG A 120 18.97 23.23 -1.56
N ARG A 121 17.81 23.85 -1.34
CA ARG A 121 17.72 25.21 -0.74
C ARG A 121 18.18 25.25 0.72
N ARG A 122 17.97 24.16 1.48
CA ARG A 122 18.33 24.07 2.90
C ARG A 122 19.81 23.67 3.15
N ARG A 123 20.59 23.35 2.11
CA ARG A 123 22.01 22.96 2.26
C ARG A 123 22.86 24.17 2.65
N THR A 124 23.86 23.92 3.50
CA THR A 124 24.87 24.92 3.88
C THR A 124 26.14 24.65 3.06
N PRO A 125 26.56 25.57 2.18
CA PRO A 125 27.75 25.37 1.37
C PRO A 125 29.01 25.13 2.22
N GLY A 126 29.80 24.12 1.85
CA GLY A 126 31.10 23.81 2.48
C GLY A 126 31.03 23.17 3.88
N ARG A 127 29.83 22.93 4.43
CA ARG A 127 29.68 22.26 5.73
C ARG A 127 29.69 20.73 5.54
N PRO A 128 30.58 19.99 6.23
CA PRO A 128 30.58 18.53 6.21
C PRO A 128 29.19 17.95 6.54
N GLY A 129 28.71 17.02 5.71
CA GLY A 129 27.39 16.39 5.83
C GLY A 129 26.24 17.14 5.14
N HIS A 130 26.52 18.25 4.46
CA HIS A 130 25.54 19.04 3.70
C HIS A 130 25.75 18.94 2.17
N GLU A 131 26.64 18.06 1.70
CA GLU A 131 27.01 17.87 0.30
C GLU A 131 25.90 17.19 -0.51
N GLN A 132 25.69 17.64 -1.74
CA GLN A 132 24.71 17.04 -2.64
C GLN A 132 25.18 15.64 -3.07
N GLY A 133 24.45 14.60 -2.62
CA GLY A 133 24.62 13.25 -3.11
C GLY A 133 24.08 13.09 -4.54
N ALA A 134 24.47 12.00 -5.21
CA ALA A 134 23.92 11.65 -6.51
C ALA A 134 22.37 11.52 -6.43
N PRO A 135 21.64 11.90 -7.49
CA PRO A 135 20.20 11.66 -7.55
C PRO A 135 19.90 10.16 -7.38
N THR A 136 18.87 9.82 -6.62
CA THR A 136 18.36 8.45 -6.58
C THR A 136 17.76 8.13 -7.95
N THR A 137 18.46 7.35 -8.77
CA THR A 137 17.86 6.76 -9.97
C THR A 137 16.78 5.77 -9.55
N ALA A 138 15.66 5.74 -10.26
CA ALA A 138 14.73 4.62 -10.10
C ALA A 138 15.48 3.32 -10.41
N PRO A 139 15.27 2.23 -9.66
CA PRO A 139 15.70 0.92 -10.14
C PRO A 139 15.07 0.72 -11.53
N SER A 140 15.88 0.38 -12.53
CA SER A 140 15.37 -0.20 -13.76
C SER A 140 14.45 -1.36 -13.38
N GLY A 141 13.24 -1.40 -13.89
CA GLY A 141 12.18 -2.33 -13.49
C GLY A 141 12.43 -3.81 -13.80
N GLU A 142 13.61 -4.34 -13.49
CA GLU A 142 13.86 -5.76 -13.33
C GLU A 142 13.67 -6.09 -11.85
N ALA A 143 12.45 -6.48 -11.48
CA ALA A 143 12.22 -7.12 -10.19
C ALA A 143 13.00 -8.45 -10.18
N ASP A 144 14.01 -8.57 -9.31
CA ASP A 144 14.63 -9.86 -9.01
C ASP A 144 13.55 -10.75 -8.39
N SER A 145 13.16 -11.79 -9.13
CA SER A 145 12.15 -12.80 -8.78
C SER A 145 12.63 -13.74 -7.67
N ARG A 146 13.22 -13.19 -6.61
CA ARG A 146 13.72 -13.93 -5.45
C ARG A 146 13.32 -13.22 -4.18
N TYR A 147 12.03 -13.24 -3.85
CA TYR A 147 11.56 -13.28 -2.46
C TYR A 147 10.03 -13.46 -2.47
N MET A 148 9.60 -14.72 -2.48
CA MET A 148 8.27 -15.13 -2.00
C MET A 148 8.55 -16.19 -0.93
N PRO A 149 8.51 -15.88 0.37
CA PRO A 149 8.44 -16.93 1.38
C PRO A 149 7.03 -17.53 1.34
N GLU A 150 6.97 -18.85 1.34
CA GLU A 150 5.75 -19.65 1.35
C GLU A 150 4.85 -19.22 2.52
N ALA A 151 3.59 -18.90 2.23
CA ALA A 151 2.57 -18.65 3.24
C ALA A 151 2.26 -19.96 3.96
N GLN A 152 2.29 -19.94 5.30
CA GLN A 152 1.72 -20.95 6.17
C GLN A 152 0.26 -20.60 6.47
#